data_AF-A0AA41XUY2-F1
#
_entry.id   AF-A0AA41XUY2-F1
#
_cell.length_a   1.000
_cell.length_b   1.000
_cell.length_c   1.000
_cell.angle_alpha   90.00
_cell.angle_beta   90.00
_cell.angle_gamma   90.00
#
_symmetry.space_group_name_H-M   'P 1'
#
loop_
_entity.id
_entity.type
_entity.pdbx_description
1 polymer ?
#
loop_
_entity_poly.entity_id
_entity_poly.type
_entity_poly.pdbx_seq_one_letter_code
_entity_poly.pdbx_strand_id
1 'polypeptide(L)'
;MLNTTLLSRVEQQSDDLSIHLNKEIDALVKFWEQLGSQHWLEIVDRVRHAEKVFICGFQTIRGIVEDFSNRLSLVHSDVEFLDLYSGVLGQWLDSYEKRCCIVSPLKIKYSLNSDLRRMKIG
;
A
#
# COMPACT_ATOMS: atom_id res chain seq x y z
N MET A 1 -48.22 4.03 -24.56
CA MET A 1 -46.96 3.45 -25.05
C MET A 1 -45.76 4.13 -24.38
N LEU A 2 -45.67 4.05 -23.06
CA LEU A 2 -44.48 4.39 -22.28
C LEU A 2 -44.33 3.26 -21.26
N ASN A 3 -43.34 2.37 -21.43
CA ASN A 3 -42.58 1.83 -20.30
C ASN A 3 -41.52 0.80 -20.68
N THR A 4 -41.66 0.07 -21.78
CA THR A 4 -40.81 -1.11 -22.06
C THR A 4 -39.33 -0.77 -22.23
N THR A 5 -39.00 0.35 -22.87
CA THR A 5 -37.62 0.82 -23.01
C THR A 5 -37.02 1.39 -21.72
N LEU A 6 -37.85 1.89 -20.80
CA LEU A 6 -37.35 2.35 -19.49
C LEU A 6 -37.15 1.17 -18.55
N LEU A 7 -38.07 0.21 -18.55
CA LEU A 7 -37.95 -1.03 -17.78
C LEU A 7 -36.69 -1.80 -18.17
N SER A 8 -36.40 -1.97 -19.47
CA SER A 8 -35.19 -2.67 -19.90
C SER A 8 -33.89 -1.96 -19.51
N ARG A 9 -33.88 -0.62 -19.50
CA ARG A 9 -32.71 0.16 -19.05
C ARG A 9 -32.48 0.04 -17.54
N VAL A 10 -33.56 0.03 -16.75
CA VAL A 10 -33.47 -0.14 -15.30
C VAL A 10 -33.01 -1.55 -14.94
N GLU A 11 -33.49 -2.58 -15.64
CA GLU A 11 -33.04 -3.96 -15.47
C GLU A 11 -31.56 -4.11 -15.86
N GLN A 12 -31.15 -3.60 -17.03
CA GLN A 12 -29.74 -3.64 -17.45
C GLN A 12 -28.81 -2.88 -16.50
N GLN A 13 -29.24 -1.72 -16.00
CA GLN A 13 -28.46 -0.96 -15.02
C GLN A 13 -28.32 -1.73 -13.69
N SER A 14 -29.38 -2.40 -13.23
CA SER A 14 -29.35 -3.26 -12.04
C SER A 14 -28.42 -4.46 -12.22
N ASP A 15 -28.39 -5.07 -13.40
CA ASP A 15 -27.50 -6.18 -13.72
C ASP A 15 -26.04 -5.71 -13.77
N ASP A 16 -25.76 -4.58 -14.42
CA ASP A 16 -24.41 -3.98 -14.47
C ASP A 16 -23.88 -3.61 -13.08
N LEU A 17 -24.73 -3.02 -12.24
CA LEU A 17 -24.41 -2.73 -10.84
C LEU A 17 -24.07 -4.01 -10.06
N SER A 18 -24.87 -5.07 -10.25
CA SER A 18 -24.67 -6.35 -9.57
C SER A 18 -23.36 -7.01 -10.02
N ILE A 19 -23.04 -6.98 -11.31
CA ILE A 19 -21.78 -7.49 -11.86
C ILE A 19 -20.59 -6.70 -11.31
N HIS A 20 -20.69 -5.38 -11.24
CA HIS A 20 -19.61 -4.54 -10.71
C HIS A 20 -19.36 -4.82 -9.22
N LEU A 21 -20.42 -4.89 -8.41
CA LEU A 21 -20.33 -5.20 -6.99
C LEU A 21 -19.71 -6.59 -6.75
N ASN A 22 -20.10 -7.60 -7.54
CA ASN A 22 -19.51 -8.93 -7.43
C ASN A 22 -17.99 -8.91 -7.73
N LYS A 23 -17.54 -8.11 -8.71
CA LYS A 23 -16.11 -7.95 -9.00
C LYS A 23 -15.36 -7.28 -7.85
N GLU A 24 -15.95 -6.29 -7.20
CA GLU A 24 -15.35 -5.64 -6.03
C GLU A 24 -15.26 -6.62 -4.85
N ILE A 25 -16.30 -7.42 -4.61
CA ILE A 25 -16.27 -8.49 -3.60
C ILE A 25 -15.18 -9.51 -3.92
N ASP A 26 -15.08 -9.99 -5.16
CA ASP A 26 -14.04 -10.93 -5.58
C ASP A 26 -12.63 -10.35 -5.40
N ALA A 27 -12.45 -9.06 -5.67
CA ALA A 27 -11.17 -8.36 -5.46
C ALA A 27 -10.82 -8.31 -3.96
N LEU A 28 -11.80 -8.01 -3.10
CA LEU A 28 -11.61 -8.00 -1.64
C LEU A 28 -11.31 -9.39 -1.09
N VAL A 29 -11.98 -10.44 -1.58
CA VAL A 29 -11.71 -11.83 -1.20
C VAL A 29 -10.27 -12.21 -1.56
N LYS A 30 -9.85 -11.96 -2.81
CA LYS A 30 -8.47 -12.23 -3.24
C LYS A 30 -7.45 -11.44 -2.43
N PHE A 31 -7.74 -10.20 -2.10
CA PHE A 31 -6.88 -9.39 -1.23
C PHE A 31 -6.76 -10.01 0.16
N TRP A 32 -7.89 -10.44 0.76
CA TRP A 32 -7.90 -11.09 2.07
C TRP A 32 -7.05 -12.37 2.09
N GLU A 33 -7.12 -13.18 1.03
CA GLU A 33 -6.27 -14.37 0.89
C GLU A 33 -4.77 -14.03 0.91
N GLN A 34 -4.36 -12.87 0.37
CA GLN A 34 -2.96 -12.43 0.42
C GLN A 34 -2.49 -12.12 1.84
N LEU A 35 -3.39 -11.70 2.75
CA LEU A 35 -3.04 -11.43 4.15
C LEU A 35 -2.68 -12.71 4.92
N GLY A 36 -3.13 -13.88 4.45
CA GLY A 36 -2.71 -15.17 5.00
C GLY A 36 -1.44 -15.73 4.37
N SER A 37 -0.90 -15.08 3.33
CA SER A 37 0.26 -15.60 2.60
C SER A 37 1.54 -15.51 3.42
N GLN A 38 2.46 -16.45 3.19
CA GLN A 38 3.78 -16.44 3.82
C GLN A 38 4.52 -15.12 3.55
N HIS A 39 4.36 -14.55 2.36
CA HIS A 39 4.97 -13.27 2.00
C HIS A 39 4.48 -12.12 2.90
N TRP A 40 3.18 -12.07 3.18
CA TRP A 40 2.63 -11.07 4.10
C TRP A 40 3.15 -11.25 5.52
N LEU A 41 3.20 -12.49 6.00
CA LEU A 41 3.73 -12.80 7.33
C LEU A 41 5.20 -12.40 7.48
N GLU A 42 6.02 -12.62 6.44
CA GLU A 42 7.42 -12.18 6.41
C GLU A 42 7.55 -10.65 6.47
N ILE A 43 6.66 -9.91 5.81
CA ILE A 43 6.63 -8.44 5.90
C ILE A 43 6.30 -8.02 7.33
N VAL A 44 5.25 -8.58 7.91
CA VAL A 44 4.85 -8.28 9.30
C VAL A 44 5.97 -8.58 10.28
N ASP A 45 6.65 -9.72 10.13
CA ASP A 45 7.75 -10.13 10.99
C ASP A 45 8.95 -9.18 10.90
N ARG A 46 9.32 -8.75 9.69
CA ARG A 46 10.38 -7.75 9.48
C ARG A 46 10.04 -6.40 10.09
N VAL A 47 8.79 -5.97 9.98
CA VAL A 47 8.32 -4.70 10.55
C VAL A 47 8.30 -4.76 12.06
N ARG A 48 7.87 -5.89 12.63
CA ARG A 48 7.85 -6.12 14.07
C ARG A 48 9.24 -6.07 14.71
N HIS A 49 10.26 -6.58 14.01
CA HIS A 49 11.63 -6.64 14.52
C HIS A 49 12.51 -5.46 14.07
N ALA A 50 11.95 -4.51 13.32
CA ALA A 50 12.68 -3.33 12.91
C ALA A 50 12.98 -2.44 14.13
N GLU A 51 14.17 -1.86 14.20
CA GLU A 51 14.44 -0.81 15.20
C GLU A 51 13.71 0.48 14.83
N LYS A 52 13.63 0.77 13.53
CA LYS A 52 12.94 1.92 12.95
C LYS A 52 12.24 1.55 11.66
N VAL A 53 11.00 2.03 11.51
CA VAL A 53 10.17 1.82 10.31
C VAL A 53 9.95 3.13 9.59
N PHE A 54 10.42 3.20 8.35
CA PHE A 54 10.13 4.31 7.46
C PHE A 54 8.96 3.95 6.55
N ILE A 55 7.99 4.86 6.44
CA ILE A 55 6.84 4.71 5.56
C ILE A 55 6.85 5.84 4.54
N CYS A 56 6.80 5.52 3.25
CA CYS A 56 6.77 6.52 2.20
C CYS A 56 5.60 6.32 1.23
N GLY A 57 5.17 7.42 0.62
CA GLY A 57 4.06 7.46 -0.31
C GLY A 57 4.16 8.65 -1.26
N PHE A 58 3.56 8.53 -2.44
CA PHE A 58 3.47 9.62 -3.41
C PHE A 58 2.17 10.41 -3.23
N GLN A 59 2.08 11.61 -3.84
CA GLN A 59 1.00 12.60 -3.59
C GLN A 59 -0.42 12.00 -3.60
N THR A 60 -0.72 11.09 -4.54
CA THR A 60 -2.06 10.49 -4.69
C THR A 60 -2.46 9.55 -3.55
N ILE A 61 -1.50 9.01 -2.80
CA ILE A 61 -1.73 8.08 -1.70
C ILE A 61 -1.31 8.65 -0.35
N ARG A 62 -0.77 9.88 -0.32
CA ARG A 62 -0.19 10.50 0.88
C ARG A 62 -1.09 10.38 2.10
N GLY A 63 -2.38 10.71 1.97
CA GLY A 63 -3.32 10.64 3.09
C GLY A 63 -3.48 9.23 3.68
N ILE A 64 -3.46 8.20 2.82
CA ILE A 64 -3.53 6.79 3.26
C ILE A 64 -2.23 6.38 3.95
N VAL A 65 -1.10 6.81 3.42
CA VAL A 65 0.21 6.48 3.98
C VAL A 65 0.45 7.17 5.32
N GLU A 66 0.04 8.43 5.45
CA GLU A 66 0.07 9.16 6.71
C GLU A 66 -0.84 8.51 7.76
N ASP A 67 -2.08 8.14 7.41
CA ASP A 67 -2.97 7.40 8.32
C ASP A 67 -2.37 6.05 8.75
N PHE A 68 -1.78 5.30 7.80
CA PHE A 68 -1.09 4.05 8.11
C PHE A 68 0.10 4.25 9.06
N SER A 69 0.91 5.28 8.84
CA SER A 69 2.02 5.66 9.74
C SER A 69 1.53 5.99 11.14
N ASN A 70 0.45 6.76 11.24
CA ASN A 70 -0.16 7.13 12.51
C ASN A 70 -0.74 5.92 13.26
N ARG A 71 -1.28 4.93 12.55
CA ARG A 71 -1.75 3.69 13.18
C ARG A 71 -0.61 2.78 13.59
N LEU A 72 0.43 2.68 12.78
CA LEU A 72 1.59 1.85 13.09
C LEU A 72 2.37 2.39 14.29
N SER A 73 2.47 3.72 14.45
CA SER A 73 3.14 4.34 15.59
C SER A 73 2.44 4.07 16.94
N LEU A 74 1.18 3.63 16.93
CA LEU A 74 0.48 3.19 18.15
C LEU A 74 1.03 1.85 18.69
N VAL A 75 1.63 1.03 17.83
CA VAL A 75 2.10 -0.32 18.16
C VAL A 75 3.60 -0.52 17.95
N HIS A 76 4.27 0.42 17.30
CA HIS A 76 5.71 0.42 17.04
C HIS A 76 6.32 1.75 17.47
N SER A 77 7.38 1.71 18.27
CA SER A 77 7.91 2.89 18.97
C SER A 77 8.59 3.91 18.07
N ASP A 78 9.15 3.49 16.93
CA ASP A 78 9.88 4.38 16.02
C ASP A 78 9.39 4.21 14.57
N VAL A 79 8.44 5.07 14.19
CA VAL A 79 7.82 5.09 12.86
C VAL A 79 7.89 6.51 12.31
N GLU A 80 8.40 6.65 11.09
CA GLU A 80 8.56 7.95 10.44
C GLU A 80 7.96 7.94 9.02
N PHE A 81 7.10 8.92 8.73
CA PHE A 81 6.63 9.17 7.38
C PHE A 81 7.65 10.00 6.59
N LEU A 82 8.11 9.46 5.45
CA LEU A 82 9.01 10.13 4.54
C LEU A 82 8.25 10.70 3.34
N ASP A 83 8.25 12.03 3.24
CA ASP A 83 7.79 12.73 2.06
C ASP A 83 8.91 12.81 1.01
N LEU A 84 8.82 11.94 0.00
CA LEU A 84 9.80 11.81 -1.09
C LEU A 84 9.94 13.08 -1.94
N TYR A 85 8.98 14.00 -1.90
CA TYR A 85 9.01 15.24 -2.68
C TYR A 85 9.62 16.42 -1.92
N SER A 86 9.71 16.32 -0.60
CA SER A 86 10.20 17.40 0.26
C SER A 86 11.73 17.51 0.32
N GLY A 87 12.46 16.60 -0.34
CA GLY A 87 13.93 16.57 -0.30
C GLY A 87 14.53 16.00 0.98
N VAL A 88 13.70 15.51 1.91
CA VAL A 88 14.10 14.96 3.22
C VAL A 88 14.48 13.47 3.11
N LEU A 89 15.38 13.15 2.17
CA LEU A 89 16.00 11.82 2.11
C LEU A 89 17.20 11.69 3.06
N GLY A 90 17.67 12.80 3.63
CA GLY A 90 18.82 12.85 4.55
C GLY A 90 18.64 11.97 5.80
N GLN A 91 17.48 12.04 6.45
CA GLN A 91 17.19 11.23 7.64
C GLN A 91 17.17 9.72 7.34
N TRP A 92 16.78 9.35 6.12
CA TRP A 92 16.90 7.98 5.64
C TRP A 92 18.36 7.59 5.39
N LEU A 93 19.14 8.44 4.72
CA LEU A 93 20.58 8.23 4.45
C LEU A 93 21.43 8.12 5.74
N ASP A 94 21.05 8.77 6.83
CA ASP A 94 21.81 8.70 8.09
C ASP A 94 21.54 7.41 8.91
N SER A 95 20.47 6.69 8.58
CA SER A 95 19.99 5.55 9.37
C SER A 95 20.51 4.18 8.87
N TYR A 96 21.72 4.11 8.28
CA TYR A 96 22.08 3.09 7.29
C TYR A 96 22.02 1.62 7.72
N GLU A 97 22.21 1.28 9.01
CA GLU A 97 22.44 -0.11 9.46
C GLU A 97 21.26 -0.80 10.19
N LYS A 98 20.12 -0.12 10.45
CA LYS A 98 19.12 -0.59 11.43
C LYS A 98 17.66 -0.65 10.93
N ARG A 99 17.41 -0.86 9.63
CA ARG A 99 16.13 -0.46 9.00
C ARG A 99 15.26 -1.58 8.47
N CYS A 100 13.95 -1.42 8.66
CA CYS A 100 12.91 -1.90 7.75
C CYS A 100 12.23 -0.70 7.07
N CYS A 101 12.01 -0.78 5.76
CA CYS A 101 11.32 0.26 4.99
C CYS A 101 10.05 -0.35 4.38
N ILE A 102 8.89 0.25 4.67
CA ILE A 102 7.62 -0.13 4.06
C ILE A 102 7.25 0.96 3.04
N VAL A 103 7.28 0.60 1.76
CA VAL A 103 6.83 1.47 0.68
C VAL A 103 5.39 1.11 0.36
N SER A 104 4.46 2.05 0.58
CA SER A 104 3.04 1.85 0.24
C SER A 104 2.80 2.15 -1.26
N PRO A 105 1.83 1.49 -1.94
CA PRO A 105 2.09 0.98 -3.28
C PRO A 105 1.64 1.91 -4.42
N LEU A 106 2.58 2.14 -5.33
CA LEU A 106 2.37 1.83 -6.75
C LEU A 106 3.53 0.92 -7.17
N LYS A 107 3.33 -0.41 -7.19
CA LYS A 107 4.29 -1.48 -7.56
C LYS A 107 5.79 -1.12 -7.39
N ILE A 108 6.35 -1.29 -6.20
CA ILE A 108 7.81 -1.35 -6.04
C ILE A 108 8.16 -2.61 -5.25
N LYS A 109 8.99 -3.45 -5.87
CA LYS A 109 9.53 -4.69 -5.30
C LYS A 109 10.34 -4.39 -4.04
N TYR A 110 10.15 -5.20 -3.00
CA TYR A 110 11.05 -5.27 -1.86
C TYR A 110 12.48 -5.60 -2.33
N SER A 111 13.44 -4.70 -2.11
CA SER A 111 14.86 -5.03 -1.93
C SER A 111 15.59 -3.80 -1.38
N LEU A 112 15.94 -3.82 -0.09
CA LEU A 112 16.95 -2.92 0.47
C LEU A 112 17.78 -3.68 1.51
N ASN A 113 18.40 -4.77 1.07
CA ASN A 113 19.62 -5.30 1.70
C ASN A 113 20.61 -5.94 0.70
N SER A 114 20.31 -5.97 -0.60
CA SER A 114 21.23 -6.56 -1.61
C SER A 114 21.53 -5.72 -2.85
N ASP A 115 20.72 -4.70 -3.21
CA ASP A 115 20.78 -4.14 -4.58
C ASP A 115 21.12 -2.64 -4.72
N LEU A 116 21.56 -1.95 -3.66
CA LEU A 116 22.01 -0.55 -3.77
C LEU A 116 23.37 -0.39 -4.49
N ARG A 117 24.02 -1.47 -4.96
CA ARG A 117 25.21 -1.36 -5.83
C ARG A 117 24.90 -0.87 -7.25
N ARG A 118 23.65 -0.85 -7.71
CA ARG A 118 23.29 -0.49 -9.09
C ARG A 118 22.70 0.90 -9.31
N MET A 119 22.44 1.69 -8.27
CA MET A 119 22.06 3.09 -8.46
C MET A 119 23.31 3.97 -8.32
N LYS A 120 24.28 3.71 -9.20
CA LYS A 120 25.42 4.58 -9.45
C LYS A 120 25.17 5.30 -10.78
N ILE A 121 25.00 6.62 -10.67
CA ILE A 121 25.43 7.67 -11.62
C ILE A 121 25.12 7.42 -13.10
N GLY A 122 24.10 8.13 -13.57
CA GLY A 122 23.79 8.41 -14.97
C GLY A 122 22.82 9.57 -15.02
#